data_AF-A0A9D4Z414-F1
#
_entry.id   AF-A0A9D4Z414-F1
#
_cell.length_a   1.000
_cell.length_b   1.000
_cell.length_c   1.000
_cell.angle_alpha   90.00
_cell.angle_beta   90.00
_cell.angle_gamma   90.00
#
_symmetry.space_group_name_H-M   'P 1'
#
loop_
_entity.id
_entity.type
_entity.pdbx_description
1 polymer ?
#
loop_
_entity_poly.entity_id
_entity_poly.type
_entity_poly.pdbx_seq_one_letter_code
_entity_poly.pdbx_strand_id
1 'polypeptide(L)'
;MVVGYIVLTSEAILVFRGVHGTKSYKKAVHLTIQGLGFWMAVFGIWAALRFHNAKGIDNFYSLHSWLGITTVLLFGLQWICAYAIYWYPGAAGKTRTSVLPWHVFMGLIIYCMALGTAETGLLEKLTFLMMNKVIGRFSLEALFVNSIGLLLIVYGALVILASTLPKAT
;
A
#
# COMPACT_ATOMS: atom_id res chain seq x y z
N MET A 1 -3.29 4.17 6.99
CA MET A 1 -2.24 3.73 6.04
C MET A 1 -1.96 2.24 6.12
N VAL A 2 -1.44 1.72 7.24
CA VAL A 2 -1.05 0.29 7.37
C VAL A 2 -2.17 -0.68 6.98
N VAL A 3 -3.37 -0.55 7.56
CA VAL A 3 -4.50 -1.45 7.25
C VAL A 3 -4.87 -1.41 5.77
N GLY A 4 -5.04 -0.22 5.20
CA GLY A 4 -5.46 -0.06 3.81
C GLY A 4 -4.38 -0.45 2.79
N TYR A 5 -3.20 0.18 2.87
CA TYR A 5 -2.17 0.09 1.85
C TYR A 5 -1.21 -1.07 2.00
N ILE A 6 -1.10 -1.63 3.21
CA ILE A 6 -0.27 -2.82 3.44
C ILE A 6 -1.17 -4.02 3.56
N VAL A 7 -1.99 -4.12 4.61
CA VAL A 7 -2.75 -5.35 4.89
C VAL A 7 -3.76 -5.68 3.80
N LEU A 8 -4.70 -4.78 3.49
CA LEU A 8 -5.71 -5.07 2.45
C LEU A 8 -5.08 -5.23 1.07
N THR A 9 -4.10 -4.40 0.71
CA THR A 9 -3.36 -4.54 -0.56
C THR A 9 -2.65 -5.89 -0.65
N SER A 10 -2.02 -6.38 0.42
CA SER A 10 -1.39 -7.70 0.47
C SER A 10 -2.39 -8.80 0.17
N GLU A 11 -3.54 -8.79 0.85
CA GLU A 11 -4.59 -9.77 0.63
C GLU A 11 -5.08 -9.71 -0.82
N ALA A 12 -5.29 -8.50 -1.36
CA ALA A 12 -5.69 -8.30 -2.75
C ALA A 12 -4.67 -8.87 -3.74
N ILE A 13 -3.36 -8.66 -3.53
CA ILE A 13 -2.27 -9.22 -4.36
C ILE A 13 -2.36 -10.75 -4.39
N LEU A 14 -2.71 -11.38 -3.27
CA LEU A 14 -2.74 -12.84 -3.13
C LEU A 14 -4.08 -13.48 -3.51
N VAL A 15 -5.14 -12.70 -3.83
CA VAL A 15 -6.48 -13.22 -4.19
C VAL A 15 -6.44 -14.31 -5.26
N PHE A 16 -5.63 -14.14 -6.32
CA PHE A 16 -5.55 -15.11 -7.41
C PHE A 16 -4.85 -16.44 -7.04
N ARG A 17 -4.27 -16.50 -5.84
CA ARG A 17 -3.60 -17.67 -5.25
C ARG A 17 -4.40 -18.27 -4.09
N GLY A 18 -4.96 -17.45 -3.20
CA GLY A 18 -5.63 -17.91 -1.98
C GLY A 18 -7.14 -18.11 -2.10
N VAL A 19 -7.83 -17.37 -2.98
CA VAL A 19 -9.29 -17.43 -3.06
C VAL A 19 -9.73 -18.51 -4.05
N HIS A 20 -10.66 -19.38 -3.66
CA HIS A 20 -11.30 -20.35 -4.54
C HIS A 20 -12.47 -19.73 -5.31
N GLY A 21 -12.77 -20.26 -6.50
CA GLY A 21 -13.89 -19.79 -7.33
C GLY A 21 -13.47 -19.34 -8.74
N THR A 22 -14.42 -18.76 -9.46
CA THR A 22 -14.25 -18.39 -10.87
C THR A 22 -13.27 -17.24 -11.06
N LYS A 23 -12.67 -17.13 -12.25
CA LYS A 23 -11.77 -16.01 -12.59
C LYS A 23 -12.44 -14.65 -12.44
N SER A 24 -13.73 -14.55 -12.77
CA SER A 24 -14.50 -13.31 -12.63
C SER A 24 -14.69 -12.94 -11.16
N TYR A 25 -15.02 -13.91 -10.31
CA TYR A 25 -15.13 -13.71 -8.87
C TYR A 25 -13.82 -13.21 -8.25
N LYS A 26 -12.68 -13.88 -8.56
CA LYS A 26 -11.36 -13.44 -8.08
C LYS A 26 -11.01 -12.02 -8.52
N LYS A 27 -11.33 -11.65 -9.77
CA LYS A 27 -11.16 -10.27 -10.25
C LYS A 27 -12.00 -9.27 -9.46
N ALA A 28 -13.26 -9.60 -9.17
CA ALA A 28 -14.16 -8.76 -8.38
C ALA A 28 -13.58 -8.53 -6.97
N VAL A 29 -13.17 -9.61 -6.30
CA VAL A 29 -12.57 -9.55 -4.96
C VAL A 29 -11.30 -8.71 -4.98
N HIS A 30 -10.38 -8.96 -5.91
CA HIS A 30 -9.15 -8.17 -6.06
C HIS A 30 -9.46 -6.68 -6.26
N LEU A 31 -10.33 -6.34 -7.21
CA LEU A 31 -10.71 -4.97 -7.53
C LEU A 31 -11.32 -4.25 -6.31
N THR A 32 -12.25 -4.91 -5.61
CA THR A 32 -12.97 -4.35 -4.47
C THR A 32 -12.04 -4.11 -3.29
N ILE A 33 -11.19 -5.08 -2.93
CA ILE A 33 -10.25 -4.92 -1.82
C ILE A 33 -9.23 -3.81 -2.12
N GLN A 34 -8.69 -3.74 -3.34
CA GLN A 34 -7.81 -2.63 -3.72
C GLN A 34 -8.53 -1.28 -3.68
N GLY A 35 -9.80 -1.23 -4.10
CA GLY A 35 -10.61 -0.01 -4.04
C GLY A 35 -10.84 0.46 -2.60
N LEU A 36 -11.12 -0.46 -1.68
CA LEU A 36 -11.23 -0.16 -0.25
C LEU A 36 -9.89 0.35 0.31
N GLY A 37 -8.78 -0.31 -0.04
CA GLY A 37 -7.43 0.12 0.33
C GLY A 37 -7.12 1.54 -0.13
N PHE A 38 -7.46 1.89 -1.37
CA PHE A 38 -7.35 3.24 -1.93
C PHE A 38 -8.12 4.28 -1.12
N TRP A 39 -9.41 4.06 -0.86
CA TRP A 39 -10.22 5.00 -0.10
C TRP A 39 -9.73 5.19 1.35
N MET A 40 -9.25 4.12 1.99
CA MET A 40 -8.63 4.23 3.32
C MET A 40 -7.34 5.05 3.30
N ALA A 41 -6.56 5.00 2.22
CA ALA A 41 -5.37 5.84 2.08
C ALA A 41 -5.71 7.31 1.82
N VAL A 42 -6.70 7.59 0.97
CA VAL A 42 -7.21 8.96 0.77
C VAL A 42 -7.68 9.55 2.10
N PHE A 43 -8.45 8.78 2.88
CA PHE A 43 -8.86 9.20 4.22
C PHE A 43 -7.66 9.44 5.16
N GLY A 44 -6.65 8.58 5.10
CA GLY A 44 -5.41 8.75 5.88
C GLY A 44 -4.65 10.03 5.53
N ILE A 45 -4.52 10.38 4.25
CA ILE A 45 -3.89 11.65 3.81
C ILE A 45 -4.73 12.81 4.32
N TRP A 46 -6.04 12.76 4.14
CA TRP A 46 -6.95 13.80 4.62
C TRP A 46 -6.79 14.03 6.13
N ALA A 47 -6.68 12.97 6.93
CA ALA A 47 -6.47 13.07 8.37
C ALA A 47 -5.13 13.75 8.71
N ALA A 48 -4.05 13.41 8.01
CA ALA A 48 -2.73 14.03 8.20
C ALA A 48 -2.73 15.52 7.83
N LEU A 49 -3.32 15.88 6.67
CA LEU A 49 -3.46 17.27 6.25
C LEU A 49 -4.32 18.08 7.21
N ARG A 50 -5.43 17.49 7.70
CA ARG A 50 -6.29 18.14 8.68
C ARG A 50 -5.55 18.42 9.99
N PHE A 51 -4.71 17.48 10.44
CA PHE A 51 -3.86 17.66 11.62
C PHE A 51 -2.84 18.79 11.42
N HIS A 52 -2.12 18.81 10.28
CA HIS A 52 -1.15 19.87 9.96
C HIS A 52 -1.81 21.24 9.92
N ASN A 53 -2.92 21.37 9.19
CA ASN A 53 -3.63 22.64 9.05
C ASN A 53 -4.18 23.14 10.39
N ALA A 54 -4.68 22.25 11.25
CA ALA A 54 -5.17 22.61 12.58
C ALA A 54 -4.04 23.02 13.55
N LYS A 55 -2.79 22.62 13.28
CA LYS A 55 -1.61 22.93 14.10
C LYS A 55 -0.68 23.97 13.48
N GLY A 56 -1.00 24.49 12.29
CA GLY A 56 -0.13 25.43 11.57
C GLY A 56 1.20 24.82 11.15
N ILE A 57 1.23 23.52 10.84
CA ILE A 57 2.42 22.80 10.35
C ILE A 57 2.39 22.82 8.82
N ASP A 58 3.53 23.07 8.19
CA ASP A 58 3.65 23.02 6.73
C ASP A 58 3.34 21.61 6.19
N ASN A 59 2.77 21.55 4.99
CA ASN A 59 2.44 20.28 4.33
C ASN A 59 3.51 19.92 3.30
N PHE A 60 3.67 18.62 3.03
CA PHE A 60 4.47 18.09 1.93
C PHE A 60 5.96 18.50 1.90
N TYR A 61 6.59 18.70 3.05
CA TYR A 61 8.02 19.03 3.12
C TYR A 61 8.94 17.81 3.31
N SER A 62 8.43 16.68 3.78
CA SER A 62 9.24 15.50 4.12
C SER A 62 9.30 14.49 2.98
N LEU A 63 10.39 13.72 2.90
CA LEU A 63 10.49 12.60 1.95
C LEU A 63 9.35 11.58 2.14
N HIS A 64 8.95 11.32 3.39
CA HIS A 64 7.78 10.49 3.70
C HIS A 64 6.53 10.98 2.98
N SER A 65 6.24 12.29 3.05
CA SER A 65 5.06 12.88 2.41
C SER A 65 5.13 12.84 0.87
N TRP A 66 6.32 12.99 0.28
CA TRP A 66 6.54 12.88 -1.18
C TRP A 66 6.37 11.44 -1.68
N LEU A 67 6.94 10.47 -0.95
CA LEU A 67 6.72 9.04 -1.24
C LEU A 67 5.25 8.69 -1.09
N GLY A 68 4.58 9.17 -0.04
CA GLY A 68 3.17 8.88 0.22
C GLY A 68 2.24 9.41 -0.86
N ILE A 69 2.36 10.68 -1.26
CA ILE A 69 1.50 11.23 -2.30
C ILE A 69 1.76 10.57 -3.66
N THR A 70 3.03 10.31 -4.00
CA THR A 70 3.39 9.61 -5.23
C THR A 70 2.80 8.20 -5.25
N THR A 71 2.91 7.46 -4.14
CA THR A 71 2.34 6.12 -3.99
C THR A 71 0.82 6.15 -4.18
N VAL A 72 0.11 7.12 -3.59
CA VAL A 72 -1.34 7.22 -3.72
C VAL A 72 -1.79 7.55 -5.13
N LEU A 73 -1.09 8.46 -5.82
CA LEU A 73 -1.39 8.80 -7.22
C LEU A 73 -1.14 7.62 -8.15
N LEU A 74 -0.01 6.91 -8.01
CA LEU A 74 0.30 5.73 -8.80
C LEU A 74 -0.68 4.60 -8.54
N PHE A 75 -1.07 4.38 -7.28
CA PHE A 75 -2.08 3.38 -6.92
C PHE A 75 -3.43 3.70 -7.56
N GLY A 76 -3.89 4.95 -7.49
CA GLY A 76 -5.14 5.38 -8.12
C GLY A 76 -5.11 5.17 -9.64
N LEU A 77 -4.02 5.56 -10.29
CA LEU A 77 -3.83 5.35 -11.74
C LEU A 77 -3.84 3.85 -12.09
N GLN A 78 -3.10 3.05 -11.34
CA GLN A 78 -3.05 1.60 -11.51
C GLN A 78 -4.46 0.97 -11.36
N TRP A 79 -5.24 1.40 -10.37
CA TRP A 79 -6.59 0.89 -10.12
C TRP A 79 -7.55 1.26 -11.25
N ILE A 80 -7.57 2.53 -11.69
CA ILE A 80 -8.43 3.00 -12.78
C ILE A 80 -8.08 2.30 -14.10
N CYS A 81 -6.80 2.22 -14.45
CA CYS A 81 -6.34 1.51 -15.64
C CYS A 81 -6.69 0.03 -15.60
N ALA A 82 -6.48 -0.64 -14.46
CA ALA A 82 -6.82 -2.04 -14.29
C ALA A 82 -8.33 -2.29 -14.40
N TYR A 83 -9.15 -1.39 -13.84
CA TYR A 83 -10.60 -1.42 -13.99
C TYR A 83 -11.00 -1.37 -15.47
N ALA A 84 -10.52 -0.36 -16.20
CA ALA A 84 -10.84 -0.16 -17.62
C ALA A 84 -10.43 -1.37 -18.50
N ILE A 85 -9.27 -1.95 -18.22
CA ILE A 85 -8.69 -3.05 -19.02
C ILE A 85 -9.31 -4.41 -18.67
N TYR A 86 -9.42 -4.73 -17.38
CA TYR A 86 -9.74 -6.09 -16.91
C TYR A 86 -11.16 -6.28 -16.41
N TRP A 87 -11.92 -5.20 -16.17
CA TRP A 87 -13.28 -5.22 -15.66
C TRP A 87 -14.29 -4.62 -16.66
N TYR A 88 -14.36 -3.28 -16.76
CA TYR A 88 -15.31 -2.57 -17.62
C TYR A 88 -14.73 -1.24 -18.13
N PRO A 89 -14.87 -0.88 -19.43
CA PRO A 89 -15.56 -1.61 -20.50
C PRO A 89 -14.87 -2.92 -20.91
N GLY A 90 -13.60 -3.06 -20.51
CA GLY A 90 -12.80 -4.25 -20.77
C GLY A 90 -12.10 -4.20 -22.13
N ALA A 91 -10.78 -4.34 -22.12
CA ALA A 91 -9.99 -4.34 -23.35
C ALA A 91 -10.07 -5.69 -24.11
N ALA A 92 -9.70 -5.66 -25.39
CA ALA A 92 -9.55 -6.86 -26.22
C ALA A 92 -8.51 -7.84 -25.62
N GLY A 93 -8.63 -9.13 -25.95
CA GLY A 93 -7.78 -10.19 -25.41
C GLY A 93 -6.28 -9.93 -25.59
N LYS A 94 -5.86 -9.45 -26.78
CA LYS A 94 -4.46 -9.14 -27.08
C LYS A 94 -3.89 -8.07 -26.14
N THR A 95 -4.63 -6.97 -25.95
CA THR A 95 -4.24 -5.87 -25.05
C THR A 95 -4.15 -6.32 -23.60
N ARG A 96 -5.12 -7.13 -23.14
CA ARG A 96 -5.09 -7.68 -21.78
C ARG A 96 -3.84 -8.51 -21.53
N THR A 97 -3.46 -9.37 -22.49
CA THR A 97 -2.27 -10.22 -22.36
C THR A 97 -0.98 -9.40 -22.41
N SER A 98 -0.90 -8.37 -23.27
CA SER A 98 0.31 -7.54 -23.38
C SER A 98 0.53 -6.61 -22.18
N VAL A 99 -0.55 -6.13 -21.54
CA VAL A 99 -0.47 -5.21 -20.39
C VAL A 99 -0.30 -5.95 -19.06
N LEU A 100 -0.66 -7.25 -18.99
CA LEU A 100 -0.62 -8.01 -17.75
C LEU A 100 0.74 -8.00 -17.03
N PRO A 101 1.90 -8.20 -17.72
CA PRO A 101 3.21 -8.13 -17.05
C PRO A 101 3.47 -6.75 -16.43
N TRP A 102 3.09 -5.67 -17.13
CA TRP A 102 3.23 -4.30 -16.64
C TRP A 102 2.33 -4.03 -15.44
N HIS A 103 1.09 -4.53 -15.47
CA HIS A 103 0.17 -4.42 -14.35
C HIS A 103 0.75 -5.11 -13.10
N VAL A 104 1.28 -6.33 -13.24
CA VAL A 104 1.89 -7.05 -12.11
C VAL A 104 3.13 -6.31 -11.59
N PHE A 105 4.04 -5.92 -12.49
CA PHE A 105 5.27 -5.22 -12.12
C PHE A 105 4.99 -3.91 -11.39
N MET A 106 4.16 -3.03 -11.98
CA MET A 106 3.81 -1.75 -11.37
C MET A 106 3.07 -1.93 -10.04
N GLY A 107 2.21 -2.95 -9.94
CA GLY A 107 1.54 -3.28 -8.68
C GLY A 107 2.51 -3.61 -7.55
N LEU A 108 3.55 -4.40 -7.83
CA LEU A 108 4.58 -4.73 -6.84
C LEU A 108 5.47 -3.52 -6.50
N ILE A 109 5.81 -2.67 -7.47
CA ILE A 109 6.55 -1.43 -7.21
C ILE A 109 5.75 -0.50 -6.28
N ILE A 110 4.47 -0.28 -6.57
CA ILE A 110 3.58 0.54 -5.73
C ILE A 110 3.48 -0.04 -4.31
N TYR A 111 3.39 -1.36 -4.19
CA TYR A 111 3.37 -2.04 -2.90
C TYR A 111 4.68 -1.83 -2.11
N CYS A 112 5.85 -1.94 -2.76
CA CYS A 112 7.14 -1.62 -2.15
C CYS A 112 7.23 -0.15 -1.73
N MET A 113 6.72 0.78 -2.54
CA MET A 113 6.66 2.19 -2.19
C MET A 113 5.75 2.43 -0.97
N ALA A 114 4.63 1.71 -0.85
CA ALA A 114 3.77 1.77 0.33
C ALA A 114 4.48 1.29 1.60
N LEU A 115 5.25 0.19 1.52
CA LEU A 115 6.09 -0.28 2.62
C LEU A 115 7.14 0.76 3.01
N GLY A 116 7.91 1.28 2.05
CA GLY A 116 8.92 2.32 2.30
C GLY A 116 8.31 3.62 2.86
N THR A 117 7.11 3.99 2.40
CA THR A 117 6.37 5.13 2.96
C THR A 117 5.97 4.87 4.41
N ALA A 118 5.53 3.65 4.75
CA ALA A 118 5.20 3.31 6.13
C ALA A 118 6.43 3.34 7.05
N GLU A 119 7.55 2.74 6.62
CA GLU A 119 8.80 2.76 7.39
C GLU A 119 9.28 4.19 7.67
N THR A 120 9.31 5.04 6.63
CA THR A 120 9.69 6.44 6.79
C THR A 120 8.72 7.22 7.68
N GLY A 121 7.43 6.91 7.65
CA GLY A 121 6.42 7.54 8.50
C GLY A 121 6.51 7.12 9.97
N LEU A 122 6.79 5.84 10.24
CA LEU A 122 7.04 5.35 11.60
C LEU A 122 8.30 6.01 12.17
N LEU A 123 9.38 6.06 11.39
CA LEU A 123 10.63 6.70 11.77
C LEU A 123 10.45 8.19 12.04
N GLU A 124 9.79 8.92 11.14
CA GLU A 124 9.51 10.35 11.29
C GLU A 124 8.70 10.62 12.57
N LYS A 125 7.63 9.83 12.81
CA LYS A 125 6.79 10.00 13.99
C LYS A 125 7.53 9.71 15.30
N LEU A 126 8.30 8.63 15.37
CA LEU A 126 9.14 8.33 16.54
C LEU A 126 10.17 9.44 16.79
N THR A 127 10.81 9.93 15.73
CA THR A 127 11.79 11.02 15.83
C THR A 127 11.15 12.27 16.43
N PHE A 128 9.96 12.66 15.96
CA PHE A 128 9.24 13.80 16.54
C PHE A 128 8.87 13.59 18.01
N LEU A 129 8.41 12.40 18.40
CA LEU A 129 8.08 12.11 19.80
C LEU A 129 9.32 12.19 20.71
N MET A 130 10.46 11.67 20.24
CA MET A 130 11.73 11.72 20.98
C MET A 130 12.31 13.13 21.07
N MET A 131 12.30 13.90 19.97
CA MET A 131 12.80 15.28 19.95
C MET A 131 11.98 16.19 20.87
N ASN A 132 10.66 15.98 20.93
CA ASN A 132 9.78 16.71 21.83
C ASN A 132 9.77 16.13 23.26
N LYS A 133 10.67 15.20 23.59
CA LYS A 133 10.82 14.57 24.90
C LYS A 133 9.54 13.90 25.43
N VAL A 134 8.65 13.49 24.52
CA VAL A 134 7.41 12.77 24.86
C VAL A 134 7.73 11.32 25.25
N ILE A 135 8.70 10.70 24.56
CA ILE A 135 9.15 9.33 24.83
C ILE A 135 10.68 9.25 24.87
N GLY A 136 11.20 8.27 25.61
CA GLY A 136 12.62 7.93 25.60
C GLY A 136 13.03 7.07 24.39
N ARG A 137 14.31 7.11 24.00
CA ARG A 137 14.86 6.33 22.87
C ARG A 137 14.69 4.81 23.02
N PHE A 138 14.76 4.31 24.25
CA PHE A 138 14.56 2.90 24.61
C PHE A 138 13.25 2.68 25.39
N SER A 139 12.28 3.59 25.24
CA SER A 139 10.96 3.38 25.81
C SER A 139 10.28 2.16 25.19
N LEU A 140 9.36 1.54 25.93
CA LEU A 140 8.57 0.42 25.43
C LEU A 140 7.82 0.78 24.13
N GLU A 141 7.29 2.00 24.04
CA GLU A 141 6.63 2.50 22.83
C GLU A 141 7.58 2.55 21.62
N ALA A 142 8.79 3.09 21.80
CA ALA A 142 9.78 3.15 20.72
C ALA A 142 10.21 1.75 20.25
N LEU A 143 10.46 0.83 21.18
CA LEU A 143 10.81 -0.56 20.85
C LEU A 143 9.66 -1.26 20.12
N PHE A 144 8.43 -1.09 20.60
CA PHE A 144 7.24 -1.68 20.00
C PHE A 144 7.00 -1.18 18.57
N VAL A 145 7.10 0.12 18.33
CA VAL A 145 6.93 0.70 16.98
C VAL A 145 8.04 0.26 16.04
N ASN A 146 9.30 0.17 16.51
CA ASN A 146 10.39 -0.40 15.71
C ASN A 146 10.15 -1.87 15.36
N SER A 147 9.62 -2.68 16.30
CA SER A 147 9.22 -4.05 16.02
C SER A 147 8.10 -4.13 14.98
N ILE A 148 7.13 -3.21 15.01
CA ILE A 148 6.10 -3.12 13.96
C ILE A 148 6.75 -2.87 12.59
N GLY A 149 7.68 -1.93 12.47
CA GLY A 149 8.38 -1.67 11.20
C GLY A 149 9.08 -2.93 10.65
N LEU A 150 9.81 -3.64 11.50
CA LEU A 150 10.43 -4.92 11.10
C LEU A 150 9.40 -5.95 10.63
N LEU A 151 8.27 -6.07 11.34
CA LEU A 151 7.18 -6.98 10.96
C LEU A 151 6.54 -6.59 9.63
N LEU A 152 6.40 -5.29 9.32
CA LEU A 152 5.88 -4.82 8.03
C LEU A 152 6.80 -5.22 6.88
N ILE A 153 8.12 -5.10 7.05
CA ILE A 153 9.10 -5.55 6.04
C ILE A 153 9.03 -7.06 5.83
N VAL A 154 9.01 -7.85 6.91
CA VAL A 154 8.91 -9.32 6.80
C VAL A 154 7.60 -9.72 6.14
N TYR A 155 6.47 -9.13 6.55
CA TYR A 155 5.17 -9.38 5.93
C TYR A 155 5.18 -9.04 4.43
N GLY A 156 5.71 -7.88 4.07
CA GLY A 156 5.83 -7.45 2.68
C GLY A 156 6.67 -8.39 1.83
N ALA A 157 7.82 -8.83 2.36
CA ALA A 157 8.69 -9.79 1.67
C ALA A 157 7.99 -11.14 1.44
N LEU A 158 7.24 -11.64 2.43
CA LEU A 158 6.46 -12.88 2.31
C LEU A 158 5.35 -12.75 1.26
N VAL A 159 4.66 -11.61 1.20
CA VAL A 159 3.63 -11.34 0.19
C VAL A 159 4.22 -11.32 -1.22
N ILE A 160 5.36 -10.64 -1.41
CA ILE A 160 6.08 -10.61 -2.70
C ILE A 160 6.52 -12.02 -3.09
N LEU A 161 7.12 -12.77 -2.18
CA LEU A 161 7.54 -14.16 -2.40
C LEU A 161 6.34 -15.02 -2.81
N ALA A 162 5.28 -15.01 -2.01
CA ALA A 162 4.07 -15.77 -2.29
C ALA A 162 3.44 -15.39 -3.63
N SER A 163 3.47 -14.11 -4.03
CA SER A 163 2.92 -13.65 -5.30
C SER A 163 3.71 -14.16 -6.52
N THR A 164 5.03 -14.28 -6.39
CA THR A 164 5.96 -14.59 -7.50
C THR A 164 6.31 -16.07 -7.64
N LEU A 165 6.15 -16.88 -6.57
CA LEU A 165 6.41 -18.32 -6.64
C LEU A 165 5.57 -19.00 -7.73
N PRO A 166 6.07 -20.03 -8.43
CA PRO A 166 5.26 -20.85 -9.32
C PRO A 166 4.04 -21.40 -8.56
N LYS A 167 2.92 -21.62 -9.26
CA LYS A 167 1.83 -22.40 -8.66
C LYS A 167 2.30 -23.84 -8.59
N ALA A 168 2.17 -24.47 -7.41
CA ALA A 168 2.32 -25.92 -7.32
C ALA A 168 1.29 -26.54 -8.27
N THR A 169 1.78 -27.33 -9.22
CA THR A 169 1.00 -28.05 -10.23
C THR A 169 0.10 -29.09 -9.60
#